data_AF-K1Z4L9-F1
#
_entry.id   AF-K1Z4L9-F1
#
_cell.length_a   1.000
_cell.length_b   1.000
_cell.length_c   1.000
_cell.angle_alpha   90.00
_cell.angle_beta   90.00
_cell.angle_gamma   90.00
#
_symmetry.space_group_name_H-M   'P 1'
#
loop_
_entity.id
_entity.type
_entity.pdbx_description
1 polymer ?
#
loop_
_entity_poly.entity_id
_entity_poly.type
_entity_poly.pdbx_seq_one_letter_code
_entity_poly.pdbx_strand_id
1 'polypeptide(L)'
;MNKETIKKHSVTRVTIILFAAIAVVAGVVIIFFQPTGRVWVSLARAIPYPALLMNYSYVRYSEYADFSNLAYSQDGDQSAFESGIGKRERILNMLIRKEALEQLAKKLGVRVEKNEIESAIALLVESAGSKKDYEQQIYDRLGLDSKQFARYVIQQDILMEKAGQAVSNDAVIQEEKRKIASDIYKRLAEGEDFSALASELSEDPSGAYGGDLGFVSKNTVNSAWADSIFSLSKGQISSVVETDDAYVIFAVDEIVETEAVSQAHVRMILIKKRGLNDVMQEYIKNSRIIKFLRIQKGK
;
A
#
# COMPACT_ATOMS: atom_id res chain seq x y z
N MET A 1 47.84 27.78 -29.79
CA MET A 1 46.49 27.52 -29.25
C MET A 1 45.52 28.46 -29.94
N ASN A 2 44.60 27.94 -30.77
CA ASN A 2 43.82 28.72 -31.74
C ASN A 2 42.72 29.56 -31.03
N LYS A 3 42.61 30.85 -31.38
CA LYS A 3 41.64 31.80 -30.77
C LYS A 3 40.19 31.36 -30.98
N GLU A 4 39.91 30.60 -32.04
CA GLU A 4 38.57 30.06 -32.29
C GLU A 4 38.16 28.98 -31.28
N THR A 5 39.10 28.14 -30.82
CA THR A 5 38.81 27.09 -29.84
C THR A 5 38.49 27.69 -28.47
N ILE A 6 39.19 28.77 -28.08
CA ILE A 6 38.95 29.49 -26.82
C ILE A 6 37.58 30.19 -26.85
N LYS A 7 37.21 30.81 -27.98
CA LYS A 7 35.91 31.51 -28.15
C LYS A 7 34.74 30.52 -28.18
N LYS A 8 34.93 29.34 -28.77
CA LYS A 8 33.91 28.27 -28.75
C LYS A 8 33.68 27.73 -27.33
N HIS A 9 34.76 27.49 -26.57
CA HIS A 9 34.64 27.06 -25.17
C HIS A 9 34.04 28.14 -24.25
N SER A 10 34.30 29.43 -24.48
CA SER A 10 33.69 30.51 -23.69
C SER A 10 32.19 30.63 -23.97
N VAL A 11 31.75 30.51 -25.23
CA VAL A 11 30.33 30.56 -25.60
C VAL A 11 29.55 29.38 -25.02
N THR A 12 30.13 28.17 -25.04
CA THR A 12 29.52 26.98 -24.43
C THR A 12 29.40 27.12 -22.91
N ARG A 13 30.41 27.67 -22.22
CA ARG A 13 30.34 27.91 -20.77
C ARG A 13 29.27 28.94 -20.40
N VAL A 14 29.15 30.01 -21.19
CA VAL A 14 28.13 31.06 -20.95
C VAL A 14 26.71 30.51 -21.16
N THR A 15 26.48 29.68 -22.17
CA THR A 15 25.17 29.03 -22.38
C THR A 15 24.82 28.05 -21.27
N ILE A 16 25.78 27.28 -20.75
CA ILE A 16 25.55 26.39 -19.60
C ILE A 16 25.22 27.19 -18.33
N ILE A 17 25.95 28.27 -18.04
CA ILE A 17 25.70 29.13 -16.87
C ILE A 17 24.32 29.81 -16.98
N LEU A 18 23.96 30.29 -18.18
CA LEU A 18 22.67 30.91 -18.42
C LEU A 18 21.52 29.90 -18.25
N PHE A 19 21.68 28.68 -18.77
CA PHE A 19 20.69 27.62 -18.59
C PHE A 19 20.55 27.21 -17.12
N ALA A 20 21.67 27.10 -16.39
CA ALA A 20 21.66 26.85 -14.96
C ALA A 20 20.96 27.98 -14.17
N ALA A 21 21.22 29.24 -14.52
CA ALA A 21 20.55 30.39 -13.90
C ALA A 21 19.03 30.40 -14.18
N ILE A 22 18.62 30.10 -15.42
CA ILE A 22 17.20 29.96 -15.78
C ILE A 22 16.57 28.79 -15.03
N ALA A 23 17.26 27.66 -14.88
CA ALA A 23 16.77 26.52 -14.13
C ALA A 23 16.62 26.83 -12.63
N VAL A 24 17.53 27.60 -12.04
CA VAL A 24 17.43 28.09 -10.65
C VAL A 24 16.25 29.04 -10.50
N VAL A 25 16.08 30.02 -11.40
CA VAL A 25 14.96 30.97 -11.36
C VAL A 25 13.63 30.25 -11.56
N ALA A 26 13.54 29.33 -12.53
CA ALA A 26 12.37 28.50 -12.73
C ALA A 26 12.06 27.63 -11.51
N GLY A 27 13.09 27.07 -10.86
CA GLY A 27 12.98 26.34 -9.59
C GLY A 27 12.41 27.22 -8.48
N VAL A 28 12.93 28.43 -8.30
CA VAL A 28 12.41 29.40 -7.32
C VAL A 28 10.95 29.75 -7.63
N VAL A 29 10.61 30.00 -8.90
CA VAL A 29 9.21 30.31 -9.28
C VAL A 29 8.30 29.11 -9.03
N ILE A 30 8.73 27.88 -9.32
CA ILE A 30 7.97 26.66 -9.02
C ILE A 30 7.78 26.51 -7.51
N ILE A 31 8.79 26.73 -6.68
CA ILE A 31 8.68 26.64 -5.21
C ILE A 31 7.69 27.66 -4.64
N PHE A 32 7.77 28.91 -5.10
CA PHE A 32 7.07 30.03 -4.48
C PHE A 32 5.70 30.29 -5.07
N PHE A 33 5.54 30.10 -6.38
CA PHE A 33 4.31 30.46 -7.11
C PHE A 33 3.50 29.24 -7.57
N GLN A 34 4.07 28.02 -7.57
CA GLN A 34 3.40 26.75 -7.94
C GLN A 34 2.38 26.88 -9.10
N PRO A 35 2.79 27.44 -10.24
CA PRO A 35 1.86 27.68 -11.33
C PRO A 35 1.33 26.36 -11.91
N THR A 36 0.01 26.27 -12.10
CA THR A 36 -0.71 25.09 -12.60
C THR A 36 -0.90 25.08 -14.12
N GLY A 37 -0.42 26.12 -14.83
CA GLY A 37 -0.58 26.25 -16.28
C GLY A 37 0.24 25.25 -17.10
N ARG A 38 -0.24 24.91 -18.31
CA ARG A 38 0.40 23.95 -19.24
C ARG A 38 1.88 24.23 -19.52
N VAL A 39 2.27 25.51 -19.59
CA VAL A 39 3.67 25.95 -19.82
C VAL A 39 4.58 25.50 -18.67
N TRP A 40 4.10 25.59 -17.44
CA TRP A 40 4.87 25.27 -16.24
C TRP A 40 4.98 23.77 -16.01
N VAL A 41 3.94 23.01 -16.31
CA VAL A 41 4.02 21.54 -16.34
C VAL A 41 5.04 21.08 -17.38
N SER A 42 5.07 21.73 -18.55
CA SER A 42 6.04 21.42 -19.61
C SER A 42 7.48 21.76 -19.20
N LEU A 43 7.70 22.91 -18.54
CA LEU A 43 9.01 23.30 -17.99
C LEU A 43 9.46 22.37 -16.85
N ALA A 44 8.55 21.95 -15.97
CA ALA A 44 8.85 21.01 -14.89
C ALA A 44 9.14 19.58 -15.38
N ARG A 45 8.76 19.23 -16.62
CA ARG A 45 9.19 17.99 -17.27
C ARG A 45 10.61 18.08 -17.82
N ALA A 46 11.06 19.26 -18.22
CA ALA A 46 12.41 19.49 -18.73
C ALA A 46 13.44 19.73 -17.61
N ILE A 47 13.02 20.25 -16.47
CA ILE A 47 13.87 20.55 -15.31
C ILE A 47 13.46 19.64 -14.15
N PRO A 48 14.35 18.76 -13.63
CA PRO A 48 14.02 17.78 -12.60
C PRO A 48 13.92 18.42 -11.21
N TYR A 49 12.91 19.26 -11.01
CA TYR A 49 12.70 19.96 -9.75
C TYR A 49 12.07 19.02 -8.69
N PRO A 50 12.65 18.88 -7.48
CA PRO A 50 12.12 17.99 -6.45
C PRO A 50 10.88 18.59 -5.76
N ALA A 51 9.78 17.85 -5.71
CA ALA A 51 8.63 18.16 -4.86
C ALA A 51 8.85 17.69 -3.42
N LEU A 52 9.47 16.52 -3.27
CA LEU A 52 9.65 15.77 -2.04
C LEU A 52 10.95 14.96 -2.14
N LEU A 53 11.68 14.82 -1.05
CA LEU A 53 12.75 13.83 -0.88
C LEU A 53 12.34 12.86 0.21
N MET A 54 12.41 11.57 -0.07
CA MET A 54 12.24 10.51 0.92
C MET A 54 13.46 9.58 0.91
N ASN A 55 14.18 9.56 2.03
CA ASN A 55 15.46 8.89 2.17
C ASN A 55 16.47 9.39 1.13
N TYR A 56 16.79 8.59 0.11
CA TYR A 56 17.72 8.94 -0.98
C TYR A 56 17.03 9.15 -2.34
N SER A 57 15.70 9.05 -2.38
CA SER A 57 14.89 9.19 -3.60
C SER A 57 14.14 10.52 -3.60
N TYR A 58 14.16 11.23 -4.74
CA TYR A 58 13.40 12.46 -4.91
C TYR A 58 12.20 12.22 -5.81
N VAL A 59 11.04 12.68 -5.35
CA VAL A 59 9.81 12.74 -6.14
C VAL A 59 9.80 14.08 -6.88
N ARG A 60 9.63 14.04 -8.20
CA ARG A 60 9.65 15.25 -9.04
C ARG A 60 8.35 16.04 -8.95
N TYR A 61 8.43 17.34 -9.21
CA TYR A 61 7.26 18.19 -9.33
C TYR A 61 6.31 17.76 -10.46
N SER A 62 6.83 17.20 -11.55
CA SER A 62 6.00 16.62 -12.61
C SER A 62 5.07 15.53 -12.07
N GLU A 63 5.52 14.72 -11.12
CA GLU A 63 4.72 13.65 -10.51
C GLU A 63 3.66 14.24 -9.57
N TYR A 64 4.00 15.32 -8.84
CA TYR A 64 3.00 16.08 -8.09
C TYR A 64 1.91 16.67 -8.97
N ALA A 65 2.26 17.20 -10.15
CA ALA A 65 1.29 17.72 -11.11
C ALA A 65 0.37 16.60 -11.64
N ASP A 66 0.95 15.43 -11.98
CA ASP A 66 0.17 14.27 -12.42
C ASP A 66 -0.79 13.77 -11.33
N PHE A 67 -0.31 13.63 -10.09
CA PHE A 67 -1.14 13.23 -8.95
C PHE A 67 -2.21 14.26 -8.58
N SER A 68 -1.97 15.54 -8.88
CA SER A 68 -2.98 16.56 -8.64
C SER A 68 -4.24 16.26 -9.44
N ASN A 69 -4.12 15.82 -10.70
CA ASN A 69 -5.24 15.42 -11.55
C ASN A 69 -5.97 14.20 -10.99
N LEU A 70 -5.23 13.18 -10.52
CA LEU A 70 -5.80 11.98 -9.90
C LEU A 70 -6.60 12.30 -8.63
N ALA A 71 -6.13 13.25 -7.82
CA ALA A 71 -6.82 13.66 -6.60
C ALA A 71 -8.13 14.44 -6.89
N TYR A 72 -8.28 15.09 -8.06
CA TYR A 72 -9.51 15.80 -8.43
C TYR A 72 -10.66 14.86 -8.80
N SER A 73 -10.38 13.66 -9.32
CA SER A 73 -11.44 12.70 -9.70
C SER A 73 -12.06 11.97 -8.50
N GLN A 74 -11.42 12.03 -7.32
CA GLN A 74 -11.95 11.47 -6.06
C GLN A 74 -12.57 12.53 -5.13
N ASP A 75 -12.49 13.83 -5.43
CA ASP A 75 -13.06 14.94 -4.62
C ASP A 75 -14.63 14.91 -4.57
N GLY A 76 -15.29 13.86 -5.05
CA GLY A 76 -16.68 13.54 -4.72
C GLY A 76 -16.88 12.88 -3.35
N ASP A 77 -15.77 12.54 -2.66
CA ASP A 77 -15.79 12.00 -1.30
C ASP A 77 -15.80 13.13 -0.25
N GLN A 78 -16.96 13.31 0.37
CA GLN A 78 -17.27 14.36 1.36
C GLN A 78 -16.32 14.35 2.58
N SER A 79 -15.67 13.21 2.84
CA SER A 79 -14.74 13.00 3.97
C SER A 79 -13.45 13.84 3.88
N ALA A 80 -13.02 14.23 2.67
CA ALA A 80 -11.81 15.01 2.47
C ALA A 80 -11.96 16.49 2.89
N PHE A 81 -13.19 17.01 2.96
CA PHE A 81 -13.49 18.38 3.41
C PHE A 81 -13.47 18.50 4.94
N GLU A 82 -13.82 17.42 5.65
CA GLU A 82 -13.92 17.40 7.13
C GLU A 82 -12.56 17.34 7.84
N SER A 83 -11.52 16.82 7.18
CA SER A 83 -10.19 16.62 7.78
C SER A 83 -9.37 17.90 7.97
N GLY A 84 -9.77 19.05 7.41
CA GLY A 84 -9.01 20.31 7.47
C GLY A 84 -7.66 20.29 6.73
N ILE A 85 -7.31 19.18 6.08
CA ILE A 85 -6.06 19.01 5.33
C ILE A 85 -6.19 19.68 3.96
N GLY A 86 -5.40 20.72 3.72
CA GLY A 86 -5.36 21.40 2.43
C GLY A 86 -4.99 20.45 1.29
N LYS A 87 -5.59 20.66 0.10
CA LYS A 87 -5.41 19.82 -1.10
C LYS A 87 -3.96 19.42 -1.39
N ARG A 88 -3.02 20.36 -1.23
CA ARG A 88 -1.58 20.13 -1.42
C ARG A 88 -1.04 19.03 -0.51
N GLU A 89 -1.39 19.08 0.77
CA GLU A 89 -0.90 18.14 1.75
C GLU A 89 -1.46 16.73 1.48
N ARG A 90 -2.70 16.62 0.97
CA ARG A 90 -3.25 15.34 0.49
C ARG A 90 -2.42 14.75 -0.65
N ILE A 91 -2.11 15.54 -1.67
CA ILE A 91 -1.29 15.10 -2.81
C ILE A 91 0.11 14.68 -2.34
N LEU A 92 0.75 15.48 -1.47
CA LEU A 92 2.05 15.12 -0.90
C LEU A 92 1.99 13.80 -0.12
N ASN A 93 0.93 13.56 0.65
CA ASN A 93 0.75 12.32 1.40
C ASN A 93 0.52 11.11 0.47
N MET A 94 -0.19 11.28 -0.64
CA MET A 94 -0.31 10.24 -1.67
C MET A 94 1.05 9.90 -2.30
N LEU A 95 1.86 10.91 -2.62
CA LEU A 95 3.21 10.70 -3.15
C LEU A 95 4.13 10.01 -2.14
N ILE A 96 4.06 10.40 -0.86
CA ILE A 96 4.81 9.74 0.21
C ILE A 96 4.41 8.26 0.31
N ARG A 97 3.12 7.95 0.27
CA ARG A 97 2.62 6.57 0.32
C ARG A 97 3.07 5.76 -0.90
N LYS A 98 2.97 6.33 -2.10
CA LYS A 98 3.49 5.72 -3.33
C LYS A 98 4.98 5.41 -3.20
N GLU A 99 5.78 6.41 -2.83
CA GLU A 99 7.22 6.25 -2.70
C GLU A 99 7.58 5.22 -1.62
N ALA A 100 6.81 5.18 -0.52
CA ALA A 100 7.01 4.20 0.55
C ALA A 100 6.72 2.78 0.08
N LEU A 101 5.64 2.59 -0.68
CA LEU A 101 5.32 1.30 -1.30
C LEU A 101 6.44 0.84 -2.23
N GLU A 102 6.94 1.72 -3.11
CA GLU A 102 8.02 1.38 -4.05
C GLU A 102 9.32 1.03 -3.35
N GLN A 103 9.72 1.79 -2.32
CA GLN A 103 10.93 1.51 -1.54
C GLN A 103 10.79 0.23 -0.71
N LEU A 104 9.63 0.01 -0.09
CA LEU A 104 9.36 -1.19 0.69
C LEU A 104 9.32 -2.44 -0.20
N ALA A 105 8.61 -2.39 -1.33
CA ALA A 105 8.55 -3.50 -2.27
C ALA A 105 9.95 -3.86 -2.79
N LYS A 106 10.77 -2.85 -3.12
CA LYS A 106 12.18 -3.09 -3.50
C LYS A 106 12.97 -3.78 -2.38
N LYS A 107 12.77 -3.37 -1.12
CA LYS A 107 13.42 -4.01 0.05
C LYS A 107 12.99 -5.46 0.22
N LEU A 108 11.74 -5.78 -0.09
CA LEU A 108 11.16 -7.12 -0.06
C LEU A 108 11.49 -7.95 -1.32
N GLY A 109 12.24 -7.40 -2.28
CA GLY A 109 12.53 -8.08 -3.55
C GLY A 109 11.33 -8.18 -4.51
N VAL A 110 10.25 -7.44 -4.24
CA VAL A 110 9.04 -7.41 -5.06
C VAL A 110 9.21 -6.43 -6.21
N ARG A 111 8.82 -6.86 -7.42
CA ARG A 111 8.77 -6.02 -8.63
C ARG A 111 7.55 -6.36 -9.48
N VAL A 112 7.11 -5.39 -10.26
CA VAL A 112 6.07 -5.59 -11.28
C VAL A 112 6.73 -5.75 -12.63
N GLU A 113 6.43 -6.84 -13.30
CA GLU A 113 6.90 -7.15 -14.63
C GLU A 113 6.03 -6.48 -15.71
N LYS A 114 6.61 -6.24 -16.88
CA LYS A 114 5.92 -5.57 -17.97
C LYS A 114 4.69 -6.35 -18.45
N ASN A 115 4.77 -7.67 -18.50
CA ASN A 115 3.67 -8.54 -18.92
C ASN A 115 2.50 -8.52 -17.94
N GLU A 116 2.73 -8.35 -16.64
CA GLU A 116 1.66 -8.21 -15.64
C GLU A 116 0.82 -6.96 -15.92
N ILE A 117 1.49 -5.85 -16.22
CA ILE A 117 0.84 -4.58 -16.58
C ILE A 117 0.10 -4.73 -17.91
N GLU A 118 0.71 -5.36 -18.92
CA GLU A 118 0.10 -5.58 -20.23
C GLU A 118 -1.16 -6.45 -20.15
N SER A 119 -1.13 -7.53 -19.36
CA SER A 119 -2.30 -8.39 -19.12
C SER A 119 -3.43 -7.64 -18.41
N ALA A 120 -3.10 -6.85 -17.39
CA ALA A 120 -4.10 -6.04 -16.69
C ALA A 120 -4.74 -5.00 -17.62
N ILE A 121 -3.94 -4.34 -18.46
CA ILE A 121 -4.46 -3.39 -19.47
C ILE A 121 -5.32 -4.12 -20.51
N ALA A 122 -4.92 -5.31 -20.95
CA ALA A 122 -5.68 -6.08 -21.94
C ALA A 122 -7.10 -6.39 -21.46
N LEU A 123 -7.26 -6.81 -20.21
CA LEU A 123 -8.57 -7.04 -19.59
C LEU A 123 -9.43 -5.76 -19.54
N LEU A 124 -8.82 -4.62 -19.21
CA LEU A 124 -9.53 -3.34 -19.19
C LEU A 124 -9.92 -2.88 -20.59
N VAL A 125 -9.07 -3.10 -21.59
CA VAL A 125 -9.38 -2.78 -22.99
C VAL A 125 -10.51 -3.66 -23.52
N GLU A 126 -10.52 -4.94 -23.18
CA GLU A 126 -11.61 -5.86 -23.53
C GLU A 126 -12.94 -5.39 -22.93
N SER A 127 -12.94 -4.99 -21.66
CA SER A 127 -14.13 -4.43 -21.01
C SER A 127 -14.62 -3.10 -21.61
N ALA A 128 -13.70 -2.30 -22.14
CA ALA A 128 -14.00 -0.99 -22.76
C ALA A 128 -14.39 -1.09 -24.24
N GLY A 129 -14.32 -2.28 -24.85
CA GLY A 129 -14.66 -2.55 -26.26
C GLY A 129 -13.54 -2.22 -27.26
N SER A 130 -12.82 -1.11 -27.09
CA SER A 130 -11.65 -0.79 -27.91
C SER A 130 -10.56 -0.04 -27.13
N LYS A 131 -9.31 -0.10 -27.62
CA LYS A 131 -8.19 0.65 -27.02
C LYS A 131 -8.45 2.16 -27.02
N LYS A 132 -9.08 2.69 -28.08
CA LYS A 132 -9.40 4.11 -28.17
C LYS A 132 -10.43 4.52 -27.12
N ASP A 133 -11.46 3.71 -26.94
CA ASP A 133 -12.51 3.98 -25.96
C ASP A 133 -11.97 3.88 -24.53
N TYR A 134 -11.10 2.89 -24.28
CA TYR A 134 -10.34 2.77 -23.03
C TYR A 134 -9.51 4.04 -22.72
N GLU A 135 -8.69 4.49 -23.67
CA GLU A 135 -7.86 5.69 -23.49
C GLU A 135 -8.70 6.94 -23.24
N GLN A 136 -9.81 7.08 -23.96
CA GLN A 136 -10.74 8.20 -23.81
C GLN A 136 -11.42 8.17 -22.43
N GLN A 137 -11.92 7.02 -21.98
CA GLN A 137 -12.57 6.87 -20.68
C GLN A 137 -11.63 7.19 -19.52
N ILE A 138 -10.36 6.78 -19.59
CA ILE A 138 -9.35 7.13 -18.57
C ILE A 138 -9.12 8.63 -18.56
N TYR A 139 -8.91 9.24 -19.72
CA TYR A 139 -8.64 10.67 -19.80
C TYR A 139 -9.82 11.49 -19.28
N ASP A 140 -11.04 11.14 -19.65
CA ASP A 140 -12.25 11.87 -19.23
C ASP A 140 -12.52 11.73 -17.73
N ARG A 141 -12.22 10.57 -17.14
CA ARG A 141 -12.44 10.33 -15.69
C ARG A 141 -11.31 10.85 -14.81
N LEU A 142 -10.07 10.65 -15.22
CA LEU A 142 -8.89 10.82 -14.36
C LEU A 142 -7.94 11.93 -14.85
N GLY A 143 -8.12 12.44 -16.07
CA GLY A 143 -7.19 13.40 -16.68
C GLY A 143 -5.79 12.83 -16.94
N LEU A 144 -5.68 11.51 -17.02
CA LEU A 144 -4.44 10.77 -17.23
C LEU A 144 -4.38 10.19 -18.65
N ASP A 145 -3.19 10.15 -19.23
CA ASP A 145 -2.95 9.32 -20.41
C ASP A 145 -2.75 7.83 -20.03
N SER A 146 -2.77 6.93 -21.02
CA SER A 146 -2.66 5.48 -20.77
C SER A 146 -1.35 5.07 -20.11
N LYS A 147 -0.24 5.80 -20.33
CA LYS A 147 1.04 5.51 -19.68
C LYS A 147 1.04 5.95 -18.23
N GLN A 148 0.44 7.10 -17.94
CA GLN A 148 0.27 7.61 -16.58
C GLN A 148 -0.66 6.69 -15.78
N PHE A 149 -1.77 6.27 -16.36
CA PHE A 149 -2.70 5.33 -15.73
C PHE A 149 -2.02 3.99 -15.44
N ALA A 150 -1.30 3.43 -16.42
CA ALA A 150 -0.53 2.21 -16.22
C ALA A 150 0.49 2.34 -15.07
N ARG A 151 1.17 3.49 -14.94
CA ARG A 151 2.19 3.73 -13.92
C ARG A 151 1.64 4.01 -12.52
N TYR A 152 0.61 4.84 -12.42
CA TYR A 152 0.14 5.39 -11.14
C TYR A 152 -1.04 4.63 -10.56
N VAL A 153 -1.76 3.85 -11.37
CA VAL A 153 -2.88 3.03 -10.93
C VAL A 153 -2.50 1.57 -11.05
N ILE A 154 -2.44 1.02 -12.27
CA ILE A 154 -2.27 -0.42 -12.50
C ILE A 154 -1.00 -0.98 -11.87
N GLN A 155 0.14 -0.35 -12.13
CA GLN A 155 1.40 -0.80 -11.55
C GLN A 155 1.38 -0.70 -10.03
N GLN A 156 0.75 0.33 -9.44
CA GLN A 156 0.70 0.49 -7.99
C GLN A 156 -0.25 -0.52 -7.34
N ASP A 157 -1.38 -0.84 -7.99
CA ASP A 157 -2.33 -1.85 -7.52
C ASP A 157 -1.67 -3.23 -7.50
N ILE A 158 -1.03 -3.63 -8.60
CA ILE A 158 -0.28 -4.90 -8.67
C ILE A 158 0.87 -4.90 -7.64
N LEU A 159 1.60 -3.80 -7.51
CA LEU A 159 2.70 -3.69 -6.55
C LEU A 159 2.19 -3.81 -5.11
N MET A 160 1.03 -3.23 -4.79
CA MET A 160 0.40 -3.28 -3.49
C MET A 160 -0.04 -4.70 -3.14
N GLU A 161 -0.67 -5.41 -4.07
CA GLU A 161 -1.04 -6.82 -3.87
C GLU A 161 0.20 -7.69 -3.60
N LYS A 162 1.21 -7.60 -4.47
CA LYS A 162 2.44 -8.39 -4.35
C LYS A 162 3.24 -8.04 -3.10
N ALA A 163 3.32 -6.76 -2.75
CA ALA A 163 3.96 -6.32 -1.51
C ALA A 163 3.18 -6.80 -0.28
N GLY A 164 1.86 -6.86 -0.35
CA GLY A 164 1.01 -7.40 0.72
C GLY A 164 1.26 -8.88 0.96
N GLN A 165 1.31 -9.67 -0.10
CA GLN A 165 1.66 -11.09 -0.01
C GLN A 165 3.08 -11.29 0.53
N ALA A 166 4.05 -10.50 0.05
CA ALA A 166 5.43 -10.57 0.53
C ALA A 166 5.53 -10.21 2.02
N VAL A 167 4.78 -9.19 2.48
CA VAL A 167 4.69 -8.83 3.91
C VAL A 167 4.08 -9.96 4.74
N SER A 168 3.00 -10.58 4.26
CA SER A 168 2.33 -11.67 5.00
C SER A 168 3.23 -12.91 5.13
N ASN A 169 4.05 -13.19 4.12
CA ASN A 169 4.92 -14.36 4.08
C ASN A 169 6.33 -14.12 4.69
N ASP A 170 6.67 -12.88 5.05
CA ASP A 170 7.97 -12.56 5.62
C ASP A 170 8.04 -12.92 7.11
N ALA A 171 8.83 -13.95 7.43
CA ALA A 171 8.97 -14.44 8.79
C ALA A 171 9.52 -13.42 9.80
N VAL A 172 10.34 -12.47 9.35
CA VAL A 172 10.92 -11.42 10.22
C VAL A 172 9.87 -10.37 10.53
N ILE A 173 9.06 -9.98 9.54
CA ILE A 173 7.95 -9.04 9.74
C ILE A 173 6.89 -9.64 10.67
N GLN A 174 6.57 -10.92 10.50
CA GLN A 174 5.53 -11.58 11.29
C GLN A 174 6.00 -12.15 12.63
N GLU A 175 7.29 -12.05 12.95
CA GLU A 175 7.90 -12.66 14.14
C GLU A 175 7.17 -12.30 15.44
N GLU A 176 6.84 -11.03 15.62
CA GLU A 176 6.14 -10.54 16.82
C GLU A 176 4.77 -11.21 16.98
N LYS A 177 3.96 -11.21 15.92
CA LYS A 177 2.62 -11.81 15.92
C LYS A 177 2.68 -13.33 16.09
N ARG A 178 3.67 -13.99 15.46
CA ARG A 178 3.92 -15.43 15.62
C ARG A 178 4.30 -15.79 17.05
N LYS A 179 5.13 -14.97 17.71
CA LYS A 179 5.50 -15.15 19.12
C LYS A 179 4.29 -15.03 20.04
N ILE A 180 3.45 -14.01 19.84
CA ILE A 180 2.23 -13.84 20.63
C ILE A 180 1.34 -15.09 20.52
N ALA A 181 1.09 -15.58 19.31
CA ALA A 181 0.30 -16.81 19.13
C ALA A 181 0.96 -18.05 19.77
N SER A 182 2.28 -18.15 19.69
CA SER A 182 3.04 -19.25 20.30
C SER A 182 2.97 -19.21 21.83
N ASP A 183 3.05 -18.03 22.44
CA ASP A 183 2.95 -17.83 23.88
C ASP A 183 1.55 -18.14 24.40
N ILE A 184 0.50 -17.77 23.64
CA ILE A 184 -0.89 -18.16 23.95
C ILE A 184 -1.04 -19.68 23.92
N TYR A 185 -0.54 -20.34 22.88
CA TYR A 185 -0.59 -21.81 22.79
C TYR A 185 0.11 -22.48 23.97
N LYS A 186 1.26 -21.95 24.40
CA LYS A 186 1.98 -22.45 25.56
C LYS A 186 1.16 -22.31 26.86
N ARG A 187 0.56 -21.14 27.09
CA ARG A 187 -0.33 -20.89 28.24
C ARG A 187 -1.53 -21.85 28.27
N LEU A 188 -2.14 -22.09 27.12
CA LEU A 188 -3.22 -23.09 26.97
C LEU A 188 -2.74 -24.51 27.31
N ALA A 189 -1.55 -24.90 26.84
CA ALA A 189 -0.97 -26.21 27.14
C ALA A 189 -0.61 -26.38 28.63
N GLU A 190 -0.35 -25.28 29.34
CA GLU A 190 -0.14 -25.24 30.79
C GLU A 190 -1.47 -25.27 31.59
N GLY A 191 -2.62 -25.27 30.91
CA GLY A 191 -3.94 -25.44 31.51
C GLY A 191 -4.68 -24.14 31.81
N GLU A 192 -4.24 -23.01 31.27
CA GLU A 192 -4.96 -21.75 31.38
C GLU A 192 -6.30 -21.80 30.62
N ASP A 193 -7.32 -21.10 31.12
CA ASP A 193 -8.65 -21.11 30.53
C ASP A 193 -8.67 -20.46 29.14
N PHE A 194 -9.23 -21.19 28.16
CA PHE A 194 -9.28 -20.73 26.78
C PHE A 194 -10.11 -19.47 26.61
N SER A 195 -11.26 -19.39 27.27
CA SER A 195 -12.17 -18.26 27.11
C SER A 195 -11.64 -16.98 27.78
N ALA A 196 -10.89 -17.11 28.88
CA ALA A 196 -10.15 -16.02 29.49
C ALA A 196 -9.08 -15.48 28.53
N LEU A 197 -8.24 -16.36 27.96
CA LEU A 197 -7.21 -15.97 26.98
C LEU A 197 -7.80 -15.37 25.71
N ALA A 198 -8.90 -15.92 25.22
CA ALA A 198 -9.60 -15.38 24.06
C ALA A 198 -10.13 -13.96 24.32
N SER A 199 -10.71 -13.73 25.50
CA SER A 199 -11.19 -12.41 25.91
C SER A 199 -10.08 -11.38 26.09
N GLU A 200 -8.92 -11.82 26.56
CA GLU A 200 -7.76 -10.96 26.81
C GLU A 200 -7.01 -10.61 25.52
N LEU A 201 -6.80 -11.58 24.62
CA LEU A 201 -5.77 -11.50 23.59
C LEU A 201 -6.28 -11.68 22.15
N SER A 202 -7.48 -12.22 21.94
CA SER A 202 -7.99 -12.45 20.59
C SER A 202 -8.31 -11.13 19.88
N GLU A 203 -7.85 -11.00 18.63
CA GLU A 203 -8.14 -9.89 17.73
C GLU A 203 -9.39 -10.14 16.85
N ASP A 204 -10.09 -11.27 17.08
CA ASP A 204 -11.38 -11.59 16.47
C ASP A 204 -12.56 -11.10 17.34
N PRO A 205 -13.68 -10.64 16.76
CA PRO A 205 -14.86 -10.19 17.52
C PRO A 205 -15.41 -11.23 18.50
N SER A 206 -15.26 -12.53 18.25
CA SER A 206 -15.65 -13.60 19.17
C SER A 206 -14.87 -13.58 20.49
N GLY A 207 -13.71 -12.90 20.54
CA GLY A 207 -12.94 -12.71 21.78
C GLY A 207 -13.79 -12.11 22.90
N ALA A 208 -14.68 -11.17 22.59
CA ALA A 208 -15.63 -10.58 23.56
C ALA A 208 -16.60 -11.61 24.19
N TYR A 209 -16.73 -12.79 23.57
CA TYR A 209 -17.56 -13.91 24.00
C TYR A 209 -16.70 -15.14 24.33
N GLY A 210 -15.45 -14.94 24.78
CA GLY A 210 -14.56 -16.04 25.13
C GLY A 210 -14.12 -16.90 23.95
N GLY A 211 -14.11 -16.31 22.74
CA GLY A 211 -13.72 -16.95 21.49
C GLY A 211 -14.82 -17.78 20.84
N ASP A 212 -16.06 -17.76 21.35
CA ASP A 212 -17.12 -18.63 20.89
C ASP A 212 -17.63 -18.30 19.48
N LEU A 213 -17.52 -19.28 18.58
CA LEU A 213 -18.05 -19.24 17.21
C LEU A 213 -19.35 -20.03 17.05
N GLY A 214 -19.80 -20.73 18.10
CA GLY A 214 -20.92 -21.65 18.04
C GLY A 214 -20.65 -22.88 17.18
N PHE A 215 -21.72 -23.46 16.63
CA PHE A 215 -21.61 -24.63 15.75
C PHE A 215 -21.22 -24.23 14.33
N VAL A 216 -20.08 -24.75 13.87
CA VAL A 216 -19.62 -24.64 12.48
C VAL A 216 -19.80 -25.98 11.77
N SER A 217 -20.17 -25.93 10.49
CA SER A 217 -20.29 -27.12 9.64
C SER A 217 -19.04 -27.30 8.79
N LYS A 218 -18.58 -28.55 8.65
CA LYS A 218 -17.43 -28.91 7.80
C LYS A 218 -17.58 -28.43 6.36
N ASN A 219 -18.82 -28.33 5.86
CA ASN A 219 -19.12 -27.94 4.49
C ASN A 219 -19.20 -26.41 4.28
N THR A 220 -19.27 -25.63 5.36
CA THR A 220 -19.46 -24.16 5.28
C THR A 220 -18.27 -23.38 5.81
N VAL A 221 -17.44 -23.99 6.66
CA VAL A 221 -16.21 -23.38 7.15
C VAL A 221 -15.13 -23.44 6.06
N ASN A 222 -14.25 -22.44 6.01
CA ASN A 222 -13.11 -22.42 5.09
C ASN A 222 -12.27 -23.70 5.26
N SER A 223 -11.83 -24.30 4.15
CA SER A 223 -11.05 -25.54 4.14
C SER A 223 -9.81 -25.51 5.04
N ALA A 224 -9.10 -24.38 5.12
CA ALA A 224 -7.93 -24.23 5.98
C ALA A 224 -8.28 -24.41 7.48
N TRP A 225 -9.49 -24.00 7.87
CA TRP A 225 -9.98 -24.17 9.24
C TRP A 225 -10.61 -25.54 9.44
N ALA A 226 -11.33 -26.05 8.42
CA ALA A 226 -12.01 -27.33 8.46
C ALA A 226 -11.06 -28.47 8.85
N ASP A 227 -9.89 -28.54 8.21
CA ASP A 227 -8.91 -29.59 8.47
C ASP A 227 -8.36 -29.52 9.90
N SER A 228 -8.16 -28.31 10.41
CA SER A 228 -7.68 -28.09 11.78
C SER A 228 -8.74 -28.42 12.82
N ILE A 229 -10.00 -27.99 12.61
CA ILE A 229 -11.10 -28.18 13.55
C ILE A 229 -11.53 -29.66 13.59
N PHE A 230 -11.82 -30.26 12.43
CA PHE A 230 -12.39 -31.60 12.36
C PHE A 230 -11.35 -32.73 12.49
N SER A 231 -10.07 -32.40 12.66
CA SER A 231 -9.03 -33.35 13.11
C SER A 231 -8.95 -33.45 14.64
N LEU A 232 -9.55 -32.51 15.38
CA LEU A 232 -9.56 -32.50 16.83
C LEU A 232 -10.67 -33.40 17.39
N SER A 233 -10.38 -33.99 18.54
CA SER A 233 -11.40 -34.62 19.39
C SER A 233 -12.08 -33.60 20.29
N LYS A 234 -13.24 -33.96 20.83
CA LYS A 234 -13.92 -33.16 21.87
C LYS A 234 -12.97 -32.85 23.03
N GLY A 235 -12.92 -31.58 23.42
CA GLY A 235 -12.08 -31.04 24.49
C GLY A 235 -10.62 -30.76 24.08
N GLN A 236 -10.25 -30.97 22.81
CA GLN A 236 -8.90 -30.69 22.33
C GLN A 236 -8.75 -29.27 21.77
N ILE A 237 -7.50 -28.80 21.84
CA ILE A 237 -7.04 -27.56 21.21
C ILE A 237 -6.12 -27.90 20.03
N SER A 238 -6.15 -27.09 18.97
CA SER A 238 -5.20 -27.20 17.86
C SER A 238 -3.82 -26.65 18.25
N SER A 239 -2.80 -27.01 17.48
CA SER A 239 -1.60 -26.19 17.37
C SER A 239 -1.94 -24.80 16.79
N VAL A 240 -0.97 -23.88 16.79
CA VAL A 240 -1.10 -22.62 16.04
C VAL A 240 -1.24 -22.93 14.55
N VAL A 241 -2.37 -22.56 13.98
CA VAL A 241 -2.70 -22.66 12.55
C VAL A 241 -2.35 -21.33 11.90
N GLU A 242 -1.49 -21.34 10.90
CA GLU A 242 -1.15 -20.14 10.14
C GLU A 242 -2.06 -20.02 8.91
N THR A 243 -2.72 -18.88 8.76
CA THR A 243 -3.49 -18.50 7.58
C THR A 243 -2.79 -17.38 6.81
N ASP A 244 -3.35 -16.98 5.68
CA ASP A 244 -2.83 -15.88 4.86
C ASP A 244 -2.84 -14.53 5.60
N ASP A 245 -3.65 -14.39 6.65
CA ASP A 245 -3.90 -13.12 7.35
C ASP A 245 -3.78 -13.20 8.88
N ALA A 246 -3.63 -14.39 9.46
CA ALA A 246 -3.63 -14.57 10.91
C ALA A 246 -2.88 -15.83 11.38
N TYR A 247 -2.69 -15.88 12.71
CA TYR A 247 -2.36 -17.07 13.47
C TYR A 247 -3.56 -17.43 14.34
N VAL A 248 -4.04 -18.66 14.25
CA VAL A 248 -5.31 -19.09 14.84
C VAL A 248 -5.11 -20.32 15.70
N ILE A 249 -5.76 -20.36 16.85
CA ILE A 249 -5.85 -21.55 17.71
C ILE A 249 -7.32 -21.88 17.89
N PHE A 250 -7.69 -23.12 17.60
CA PHE A 250 -9.06 -23.61 17.75
C PHE A 250 -9.19 -24.51 18.99
N ALA A 251 -10.37 -24.50 19.60
CA ALA A 251 -10.79 -25.49 20.57
C ALA A 251 -12.14 -26.08 20.14
N VAL A 252 -12.32 -27.39 20.32
CA VAL A 252 -13.58 -28.08 20.01
C VAL A 252 -14.25 -28.53 21.29
N ASP A 253 -15.42 -27.96 21.59
CA ASP A 253 -16.16 -28.29 22.81
C ASP A 253 -17.14 -29.44 22.60
N GLU A 254 -17.64 -29.60 21.38
CA GLU A 254 -18.61 -30.63 20.99
C GLU A 254 -18.49 -30.97 19.51
N ILE A 255 -18.74 -32.23 19.16
CA ILE A 255 -18.84 -32.70 17.78
C ILE A 255 -20.19 -33.40 17.62
N VAL A 256 -20.94 -32.98 16.62
CA VAL A 256 -22.23 -33.56 16.22
C VAL A 256 -22.05 -34.15 14.83
N GLU A 257 -22.02 -35.48 14.77
CA GLU A 257 -21.87 -36.21 13.52
C GLU A 257 -23.16 -36.98 13.22
N THR A 258 -23.72 -36.72 12.03
CA THR A 258 -24.91 -37.39 11.49
C THR A 258 -24.57 -37.98 10.13
N GLU A 259 -25.43 -38.83 9.57
CA GLU A 259 -25.23 -39.37 8.22
C GLU A 259 -25.10 -38.29 7.13
N ALA A 260 -25.66 -37.10 7.37
CA ALA A 260 -25.70 -36.00 6.40
C ALA A 260 -24.74 -34.84 6.70
N VAL A 261 -24.37 -34.61 7.97
CA VAL A 261 -23.64 -33.41 8.40
C VAL A 261 -22.70 -33.72 9.57
N SER A 262 -21.47 -33.20 9.49
CA SER A 262 -20.52 -33.09 10.60
C SER A 262 -20.41 -31.62 11.02
N GLN A 263 -20.77 -31.33 12.28
CA GLN A 263 -20.68 -30.01 12.90
C GLN A 263 -19.85 -30.08 14.18
N ALA A 264 -19.20 -28.97 14.53
CA ALA A 264 -18.45 -28.84 15.77
C ALA A 264 -18.76 -27.50 16.44
N HIS A 265 -18.92 -27.51 17.78
CA HIS A 265 -18.93 -26.28 18.56
C HIS A 265 -17.49 -25.82 18.78
N VAL A 266 -17.15 -24.64 18.28
CA VAL A 266 -15.76 -24.19 18.18
C VAL A 266 -15.54 -22.88 18.91
N ARG A 267 -14.42 -22.81 19.65
CA ARG A 267 -13.86 -21.55 20.13
C ARG A 267 -12.56 -21.24 19.39
N MET A 268 -12.24 -19.95 19.28
CA MET A 268 -11.10 -19.46 18.52
C MET A 268 -10.35 -18.35 19.27
N ILE A 269 -9.01 -18.40 19.20
CA ILE A 269 -8.14 -17.25 19.45
C ILE A 269 -7.44 -16.91 18.15
N LEU A 270 -7.56 -15.65 17.72
CA LEU A 270 -6.98 -15.18 16.46
C LEU A 270 -6.04 -14.01 16.73
N ILE A 271 -4.82 -14.09 16.20
CA ILE A 271 -3.83 -13.02 16.21
C ILE A 271 -3.58 -12.61 14.77
N LYS A 272 -3.91 -11.36 14.42
CA LYS A 272 -3.77 -10.85 13.05
C LYS A 272 -2.30 -10.71 12.69
N LYS A 273 -1.94 -11.14 11.49
CA LYS A 273 -0.64 -10.83 10.90
C LYS A 273 -0.52 -9.31 10.68
N ARG A 274 0.72 -8.82 10.64
CA ARG A 274 1.01 -7.44 10.25
C ARG A 274 0.61 -7.23 8.80
N GLY A 275 -0.24 -6.23 8.56
CA GLY A 275 -0.64 -5.86 7.21
C GLY A 275 0.35 -4.93 6.52
N LEU A 276 0.31 -4.89 5.19
CA LEU A 276 1.13 -3.95 4.39
C LEU A 276 0.96 -2.50 4.85
N ASN A 277 -0.27 -2.09 5.19
CA ASN A 277 -0.56 -0.74 5.66
C ASN A 277 0.21 -0.40 6.94
N ASP A 278 0.25 -1.29 7.92
CA ASP A 278 0.96 -1.05 9.19
C ASP A 278 2.47 -0.95 8.96
N VAL A 279 3.01 -1.86 8.14
CA VAL A 279 4.43 -1.87 7.76
C VAL A 279 4.79 -0.59 6.99
N MET A 280 3.93 -0.15 6.07
CA MET A 280 4.14 1.10 5.34
C MET A 280 4.09 2.32 6.26
N GLN A 281 3.14 2.38 7.21
CA GLN A 281 3.05 3.49 8.15
C GLN A 281 4.29 3.58 9.04
N GLU A 282 4.76 2.44 9.56
CA GLU A 282 6.01 2.38 10.32
C GLU A 282 7.20 2.81 9.46
N TYR A 283 7.25 2.34 8.21
CA TYR A 283 8.30 2.71 7.26
C TYR A 283 8.32 4.21 6.97
N ILE A 284 7.15 4.83 6.74
CA ILE A 284 7.00 6.27 6.53
C ILE A 284 7.46 7.04 7.78
N LYS A 285 7.02 6.62 8.97
CA LYS A 285 7.39 7.24 10.26
C LYS A 285 8.90 7.24 10.49
N ASN A 286 9.57 6.16 10.10
CA ASN A 286 11.01 5.99 10.25
C ASN A 286 11.83 6.56 9.07
N SER A 287 11.16 7.03 8.01
CA SER A 287 11.82 7.59 6.83
C SER A 287 12.14 9.07 6.98
N ARG A 288 13.25 9.50 6.40
CA ARG A 288 13.61 10.92 6.33
C ARG A 288 12.84 11.59 5.20
N ILE A 289 11.87 12.43 5.53
CA ILE A 289 11.01 13.13 4.55
C ILE A 289 11.30 14.63 4.57
N ILE A 290 11.66 15.19 3.41
CA ILE A 290 11.83 16.63 3.20
C ILE A 290 10.85 17.08 2.11
N LYS A 291 9.89 17.93 2.47
CA LYS A 291 8.93 18.54 1.54
C LYS A 291 9.48 19.88 1.05
N PHE A 292 9.69 20.02 -0.26
CA PHE A 292 10.18 21.29 -0.84
C PHE A 292 9.05 22.24 -1.24
N LEU A 293 7.84 21.72 -1.39
CA LEU A 293 6.65 22.52 -1.65
C LEU A 293 6.15 23.15 -0.34
N ARG A 294 6.33 24.46 -0.20
CA ARG A 294 5.89 25.22 0.98
C ARG A 294 4.36 25.15 1.13
N ILE A 295 3.85 24.94 2.33
CA ILE A 295 2.43 25.12 2.65
C ILE A 295 2.20 26.63 2.79
N GLN A 296 1.40 27.24 1.91
CA GLN A 296 0.86 28.56 2.25
C GLN A 296 -0.12 28.33 3.40
N LYS A 297 0.22 28.81 4.62
CA LYS A 297 -0.79 28.99 5.65
C LYS A 297 -1.81 29.96 5.07
N GLY A 298 -3.04 29.49 4.84
CA GLY A 298 -4.14 30.33 4.39
C GLY A 298 -4.28 31.53 5.33
N LYS A 299 -4.50 32.70 4.76
CA LYS A 299 -5.15 33.80 5.47
C LYS A 299 -6.61 33.44 5.70
#